data_AF-A0A0D8X6E9-F1
#
_entry.id   AF-A0A0D8X6E9-F1
#
_cell.length_a   1.000
_cell.length_b   1.000
_cell.length_c   1.000
_cell.angle_alpha   90.00
_cell.angle_beta   90.00
_cell.angle_gamma   90.00
#
_symmetry.space_group_name_H-M   'P 1'
#
loop_
_entity.id
_entity.type
_entity.pdbx_description
1 polymer ?
#
loop_
_entity_poly.entity_id
_entity_poly.type
_entity_poly.pdbx_seq_one_letter_code
_entity_poly.pdbx_strand_id
1 'polypeptide(L)'
;MNFSGVVVALFFIVIAQGYVISPDSRIRSRRGIFEDETTKTLEIKIGGKSYSTEIPGDLEYDIYYESYTENDEDVELITARLNDEIELYKTVGGRTTVTDDKGNVKPDGGRFHVTS
;
A
#
# COMPACT_ATOMS: atom_id res chain seq x y z
N MET A 1 -25.44 14.53 48.51
CA MET A 1 -26.51 13.67 47.96
C MET A 1 -26.80 14.11 46.53
N ASN A 2 -26.91 13.13 45.63
CA ASN A 2 -27.49 13.13 44.28
C ASN A 2 -26.65 13.63 43.08
N PHE A 3 -25.87 12.68 42.55
CA PHE A 3 -25.82 12.17 41.17
C PHE A 3 -26.47 12.91 40.00
N SER A 4 -25.71 12.85 38.88
CA SER A 4 -26.15 12.52 37.50
C SER A 4 -27.03 13.56 36.81
N GLY A 5 -26.79 13.98 35.58
CA GLY A 5 -25.93 13.50 34.51
C GLY A 5 -26.46 14.18 33.25
N VAL A 6 -25.58 14.64 32.36
CA VAL A 6 -25.99 14.96 31.00
C VAL A 6 -24.97 14.31 30.09
N VAL A 7 -25.47 13.28 29.43
CA VAL A 7 -24.82 12.41 28.46
C VAL A 7 -24.37 13.26 27.27
N VAL A 8 -23.06 13.39 27.06
CA VAL A 8 -22.54 13.77 25.75
C VAL A 8 -22.40 12.48 24.96
N ALA A 9 -23.22 12.35 23.92
CA ALA A 9 -23.22 11.22 23.02
C ALA A 9 -21.82 11.07 22.39
N LEU A 10 -21.12 9.99 22.77
CA LEU A 10 -19.89 9.57 22.15
C LEU A 10 -20.24 8.98 20.78
N PHE A 11 -19.91 9.69 19.71
CA PHE A 11 -19.88 9.08 18.39
C PHE A 11 -18.66 8.14 18.34
N PHE A 12 -18.92 6.84 18.38
CA PHE A 12 -17.91 5.83 18.07
C PHE A 12 -17.57 5.93 16.59
N ILE A 13 -16.38 6.44 16.27
CA ILE A 13 -15.77 6.17 14.97
C ILE A 13 -15.20 4.76 15.08
N VAL A 14 -15.91 3.81 14.47
CA VAL A 14 -15.44 2.44 14.27
C VAL A 14 -14.34 2.51 13.21
N ILE A 15 -13.08 2.57 13.65
CA ILE A 15 -11.93 2.33 12.77
C ILE A 15 -11.66 0.82 12.82
N ALA A 16 -12.40 0.07 12.02
CA ALA A 16 -12.06 -1.29 11.64
C ALA A 16 -11.33 -1.16 10.29
N GLN A 17 -10.08 -1.57 10.08
CA GLN A 17 -9.29 -2.60 10.74
C GLN A 17 -7.80 -2.26 10.69
N GLY A 18 -7.06 -2.56 11.77
CA GLY A 18 -5.65 -2.91 11.64
C GLY A 18 -4.64 -2.38 12.67
N TYR A 19 -4.99 -1.56 13.66
CA TYR A 19 -4.04 -1.19 14.72
C TYR A 19 -4.48 -1.74 16.08
N VAL A 20 -3.86 -2.85 16.49
CA VAL A 20 -3.95 -3.36 17.87
C VAL A 20 -3.01 -2.51 18.73
N ILE A 21 -3.56 -1.55 19.45
CA ILE A 21 -2.80 -0.81 20.48
C ILE A 21 -2.97 -1.59 21.79
N SER A 22 -1.96 -2.37 22.17
CA SER A 22 -1.88 -2.95 23.52
C SER A 22 -1.42 -1.87 24.51
N PRO A 23 -2.18 -1.55 25.57
CA PRO A 23 -1.75 -0.59 26.57
C PRO A 23 -1.12 -1.35 27.74
N ASP A 24 0.19 -1.59 27.69
CA ASP A 24 0.94 -1.83 28.91
C ASP A 24 2.31 -1.13 28.86
N SER A 25 2.36 -0.02 29.58
CA SER A 25 3.50 0.87 29.72
C SER A 25 4.58 0.24 30.60
N ARG A 26 5.75 -0.10 30.05
CA ARG A 26 7.00 -0.18 30.82
C ARG A 26 8.18 0.42 30.04
N ILE A 27 8.54 1.64 30.44
CA ILE A 27 9.71 2.41 29.99
C ILE A 27 10.99 1.56 30.13
N ARG A 28 11.76 1.40 29.04
CA ARG A 28 13.22 1.25 29.12
C ARG A 28 13.94 1.63 27.81
N SER A 29 14.69 2.72 27.95
CA SER A 29 15.99 3.00 27.31
C SER A 29 16.02 3.50 25.85
N ARG A 30 15.97 4.84 25.75
CA ARG A 30 16.95 5.69 25.02
C ARG A 30 17.50 5.13 23.70
N ARG A 31 16.84 5.50 22.60
CA ARG A 31 17.50 6.03 21.40
C ARG A 31 16.50 7.00 20.78
N GLY A 32 16.82 8.29 20.76
CA GLY A 32 16.01 9.25 20.01
C GLY A 32 16.11 8.85 18.55
N ILE A 33 15.10 8.14 18.06
CA ILE A 33 14.88 7.96 16.64
C ILE A 33 14.08 9.20 16.29
N PHE A 34 14.74 10.16 15.65
CA PHE A 34 14.02 11.11 14.82
C PHE A 34 13.17 10.23 13.90
N GLU A 35 11.86 10.26 14.10
CA GLU A 35 10.91 9.66 13.18
C GLU A 35 11.08 10.47 11.89
N ASP A 36 11.93 9.94 11.02
CA ASP A 36 12.19 10.45 9.69
C ASP A 36 10.85 10.36 8.95
N GLU A 37 10.03 11.41 9.01
CA GLU A 37 8.86 11.59 8.12
C GLU A 37 9.30 11.75 6.64
N THR A 38 10.48 11.27 6.28
CA THR A 38 11.09 11.37 4.96
C THR A 38 10.66 10.25 4.03
N THR A 39 10.12 9.14 4.56
CA THR A 39 9.65 7.99 3.75
C THR A 39 8.29 7.47 4.20
N LYS A 40 7.49 6.99 3.26
CA LYS A 40 6.22 6.29 3.48
C LYS A 40 6.21 4.94 2.77
N THR A 41 5.44 3.99 3.29
CA THR A 41 5.25 2.67 2.67
C THR A 41 4.07 2.70 1.70
N LEU A 42 4.29 2.23 0.48
CA LEU A 42 3.25 2.01 -0.52
C LEU A 42 2.96 0.51 -0.60
N GLU A 43 1.70 0.11 -0.44
CA GLU A 43 1.25 -1.27 -0.53
C GLU A 43 0.29 -1.45 -1.70
N ILE A 44 0.50 -2.51 -2.51
CA ILE A 44 -0.37 -2.84 -3.64
C ILE A 44 -0.60 -4.35 -3.73
N LYS A 45 -1.67 -4.74 -4.40
CA LYS A 45 -1.97 -6.14 -4.69
C LYS A 45 -1.81 -6.41 -6.18
N ILE A 46 -0.94 -7.33 -6.54
CA ILE A 46 -0.63 -7.71 -7.93
C ILE A 46 -0.73 -9.24 -8.03
N GLY A 47 -1.51 -9.75 -8.98
CA GLY A 47 -1.70 -11.18 -9.20
C GLY A 47 -2.20 -11.91 -7.95
N GLY A 48 -3.01 -11.25 -7.12
CA GLY A 48 -3.50 -11.83 -5.87
C GLY A 48 -2.54 -11.75 -4.68
N LYS A 49 -1.28 -11.35 -4.87
CA LYS A 49 -0.25 -11.24 -3.83
C LYS A 49 -0.06 -9.78 -3.40
N SER A 50 0.20 -9.53 -2.13
CA SER A 50 0.51 -8.18 -1.61
C SER A 50 2.00 -7.90 -1.74
N TYR A 51 2.32 -6.70 -2.21
CA TYR A 51 3.67 -6.16 -2.33
C TYR A 51 3.75 -4.81 -1.64
N SER A 52 4.93 -4.47 -1.14
CA SER A 52 5.20 -3.17 -0.54
C SER A 52 6.55 -2.61 -0.97
N THR A 53 6.65 -1.30 -0.99
CA THR A 53 7.90 -0.58 -1.28
C THR A 53 7.95 0.72 -0.49
N GLU A 54 9.15 1.19 -0.17
CA GLU A 54 9.36 2.48 0.50
C GLU A 54 9.57 3.57 -0.54
N ILE A 55 8.85 4.68 -0.38
CA ILE A 55 8.95 5.84 -1.25
C ILE A 55 9.15 7.10 -0.40
N PRO A 56 9.74 8.18 -0.95
CA PRO A 56 9.82 9.45 -0.26
C PRO A 56 8.43 9.95 0.17
N GLY A 57 8.34 10.58 1.34
CA GLY A 57 7.07 11.04 1.91
C GLY A 57 6.35 12.07 1.02
N ASP A 58 7.12 12.95 0.39
CA ASP A 58 6.70 14.01 -0.53
C ASP A 58 6.44 13.54 -1.95
N LEU A 59 6.75 12.28 -2.28
CA LEU A 59 6.56 11.74 -3.62
C LEU A 59 5.06 11.51 -3.92
N GLU A 60 4.59 12.15 -4.99
CA GLU A 60 3.25 11.94 -5.53
C GLU A 60 3.17 10.59 -6.26
N TYR A 61 2.06 9.88 -6.06
CA TYR A 61 1.82 8.60 -6.73
C TYR A 61 0.34 8.45 -7.10
N ASP A 62 0.11 7.77 -8.22
CA ASP A 62 -1.20 7.34 -8.67
C ASP A 62 -1.13 5.86 -9.02
N ILE A 63 -2.14 5.09 -8.61
CA ILE A 63 -2.25 3.68 -8.98
C ILE A 63 -3.61 3.46 -9.64
N TYR A 64 -3.57 2.95 -10.86
CA TYR A 64 -4.76 2.57 -11.62
C TYR A 64 -4.83 1.05 -11.72
N TYR A 65 -6.03 0.51 -11.50
CA TYR A 65 -6.33 -0.91 -11.56
C TYR A 65 -7.36 -1.15 -12.66
N GLU A 66 -7.04 -2.09 -13.54
CA GLU A 66 -7.92 -2.54 -14.60
C GLU A 66 -7.91 -4.07 -14.64
N SER A 67 -9.07 -4.67 -14.84
CA SER A 67 -9.16 -6.10 -15.11
C SER A 67 -10.15 -6.35 -16.24
N TYR A 68 -9.79 -7.29 -17.10
CA TYR A 68 -10.60 -7.70 -18.23
C TYR A 68 -10.31 -9.15 -18.58
N THR A 69 -11.18 -9.77 -19.36
CA THR A 69 -10.96 -11.11 -19.91
C THR A 69 -10.51 -10.98 -21.36
N GLU A 70 -9.38 -11.60 -21.70
CA GLU A 70 -8.83 -11.67 -23.05
C GLU A 70 -8.52 -13.13 -23.38
N ASN A 71 -9.10 -13.68 -24.45
CA ASN A 71 -8.91 -15.09 -24.86
C ASN A 71 -9.21 -16.12 -23.75
N ASP A 72 -10.31 -15.95 -23.01
CA ASP A 72 -10.71 -16.78 -21.86
C ASP A 72 -9.73 -16.75 -20.67
N GLU A 73 -8.74 -15.86 -20.68
CA GLU A 73 -7.83 -15.61 -19.54
C GLU A 73 -8.18 -14.30 -18.85
N ASP A 74 -8.21 -14.34 -17.51
CA ASP A 74 -8.31 -13.12 -16.70
C ASP A 74 -6.99 -12.36 -16.77
N VAL A 75 -7.08 -11.12 -17.23
CA VAL A 75 -5.98 -10.17 -17.30
C VAL A 75 -6.19 -9.11 -16.22
N GLU A 76 -5.16 -8.92 -15.41
CA GLU A 76 -5.06 -7.80 -14.47
C GLU A 76 -3.97 -6.86 -14.97
N LEU A 77 -4.28 -5.58 -15.07
CA LEU A 77 -3.35 -4.53 -15.43
C LEU A 77 -3.33 -3.49 -14.29
N ILE A 78 -2.13 -3.20 -13.80
CA ILE A 78 -1.91 -2.18 -12.77
C ILE A 78 -0.90 -1.19 -13.31
N THR A 79 -1.30 0.08 -13.36
CA THR A 79 -0.40 1.18 -13.73
C THR A 79 -0.03 1.93 -12.48
N ALA A 80 1.23 1.82 -12.08
CA ALA A 80 1.80 2.59 -10.98
C ALA A 80 2.57 3.77 -11.54
N ARG A 81 2.09 4.99 -11.27
CA ARG A 81 2.79 6.23 -11.58
C ARG A 81 3.37 6.80 -10.30
N LEU A 82 4.67 7.00 -10.28
CA LEU A 82 5.40 7.61 -9.17
C LEU A 82 6.17 8.81 -9.74
N ASN A 83 5.62 10.01 -9.53
CA ASN A 83 6.03 11.23 -10.22
C ASN A 83 5.99 11.08 -11.77
N ASP A 84 7.14 11.11 -12.43
CA ASP A 84 7.29 10.97 -13.89
C ASP A 84 7.60 9.54 -14.34
N GLU A 85 7.77 8.60 -13.40
CA GLU A 85 8.02 7.20 -13.71
C GLU A 85 6.70 6.41 -13.73
N ILE A 86 6.51 5.62 -14.77
CA ILE A 86 5.35 4.73 -14.91
C ILE A 86 5.85 3.29 -15.03
N GLU A 87 5.26 2.42 -14.23
CA GLU A 87 5.43 0.97 -14.31
C GLU A 87 4.07 0.32 -14.55
N LEU A 88 4.01 -0.60 -15.51
CA LEU A 88 2.82 -1.37 -15.83
C LEU A 88 3.06 -2.82 -15.40
N TYR A 89 2.17 -3.33 -14.56
CA TYR A 89 2.15 -4.71 -14.09
C TYR A 89 1.00 -5.42 -14.79
N LYS A 90 1.31 -6.31 -15.74
CA LYS A 90 0.31 -7.14 -16.42
C LYS A 90 0.39 -8.56 -15.88
N THR A 91 -0.68 -9.03 -15.24
CA THR A 91 -0.82 -10.42 -14.80
C THR A 91 -1.76 -11.16 -15.72
N VAL A 92 -1.30 -12.28 -16.28
CA VAL A 92 -2.12 -13.21 -17.10
C VAL A 92 -1.87 -14.62 -16.62
N GLY A 93 -2.93 -15.37 -16.30
CA GLY A 93 -2.79 -16.75 -15.83
C GLY A 93 -1.89 -16.91 -14.60
N GLY A 94 -1.85 -15.89 -13.73
CA GLY A 94 -1.02 -15.86 -12.52
C GLY A 94 0.46 -15.51 -12.74
N ARG A 95 0.87 -15.18 -13.98
CA ARG A 95 2.23 -14.70 -14.29
C ARG A 95 2.21 -13.20 -14.51
N THR A 96 3.08 -12.48 -13.81
CA THR A 96 3.18 -11.01 -13.94
C THR A 96 4.39 -10.63 -14.77
N THR A 97 4.18 -9.76 -15.75
CA THR A 97 5.23 -9.06 -16.50
C THR A 97 5.19 -7.59 -16.12
N VAL A 98 6.35 -7.01 -15.85
CA VAL A 98 6.49 -5.59 -15.51
C VAL A 98 7.16 -4.86 -16.65
N THR A 99 6.60 -3.74 -17.10
CA THR A 99 7.17 -2.90 -18.15
C THR A 99 7.18 -1.42 -17.76
N ASP A 100 8.02 -0.62 -18.42
CA ASP A 100 7.89 0.85 -18.41
C ASP A 100 6.78 1.34 -19.36
N ASP A 101 6.60 2.66 -19.43
CA ASP A 101 5.66 3.34 -20.33
C ASP A 101 5.91 3.09 -21.82
N LYS A 102 7.11 2.62 -22.18
CA LYS A 102 7.55 2.32 -23.55
C LYS A 102 7.43 0.83 -23.89
N GLY A 103 7.01 0.00 -22.93
CA GLY A 103 6.91 -1.44 -23.10
C GLY A 103 8.22 -2.20 -22.92
N ASN A 104 9.27 -1.57 -22.39
CA ASN A 104 10.50 -2.28 -22.04
C ASN A 104 10.29 -3.09 -20.76
N VAL A 105 10.63 -4.38 -20.81
CA VAL A 105 10.49 -5.27 -19.65
C VAL A 105 11.48 -4.88 -18.55
N LYS A 106 10.98 -4.84 -17.30
CA LYS A 106 11.76 -4.65 -16.08
C LYS A 106 12.03 -6.03 -15.43
N PRO A 107 13.20 -6.65 -15.68
CA PRO A 107 13.48 -8.02 -15.22
C PRO A 107 13.64 -8.14 -13.71
N ASP A 108 13.85 -7.01 -13.02
CA ASP A 108 13.89 -6.91 -11.56
C ASP A 108 12.50 -6.84 -10.92
N GLY A 109 11.43 -6.88 -11.73
CA GLY A 109 10.05 -6.80 -11.25
C GLY A 109 9.62 -5.39 -10.85
N GLY A 110 10.35 -4.37 -11.30
CA GLY A 110 10.06 -2.97 -10.98
C GLY A 110 10.22 -2.64 -9.51
N ARG A 111 9.59 -1.54 -9.09
CA ARG A 111 9.74 -0.96 -7.75
C ARG A 111 9.19 -1.84 -6.63
N PHE A 112 8.30 -2.75 -6.97
CA PHE A 112 7.72 -3.75 -6.06
C PHE A 112 8.43 -5.11 -6.12
N HIS A 113 9.52 -5.22 -6.89
CA HIS A 113 10.34 -6.43 -7.03
C HIS A 113 9.50 -7.69 -7.29
N VAL A 114 8.56 -7.59 -8.22
CA VAL A 114 7.67 -8.69 -8.58
C VAL A 114 8.44 -9.77 -9.31
N THR A 115 8.89 -10.77 -8.56
CA THR A 115 9.34 -12.05 -9.10
C THR A 115 8.11 -12.95 -9.22
N SER A 116 7.63 -13.16 -10.45
CA SER A 116 6.45 -13.99 -10.78
C SER A 116 6.32 -15.25 -9.90
#